data_AF-A0A7S1RFS5-F1
#
_entry.id   AF-A0A7S1RFS5-F1
#
_cell.length_a   1.000
_cell.length_b   1.000
_cell.length_c   1.000
_cell.angle_alpha   90.00
_cell.angle_beta   90.00
_cell.angle_gamma   90.00
#
_symmetry.space_group_name_H-M   'P 1'
#
loop_
_entity.id
_entity.type
_entity.pdbx_description
1 polymer ?
#
loop_
_entity_poly.entity_id
_entity_poly.type
_entity_poly.pdbx_seq_one_letter_code
_entity_poly.pdbx_strand_id
1 'polypeptide(L)'
;APVFWNSSSRIGDTSTSLQSAGLMIVDAFLRWAETLEGPARHALGGVTLMNEPGHMAGINGWDPPFARPEQILKWLGNATALFMNSKLPGRDVKLYMNLIDTAFPPKTFYNTTVPWWNSMLSASQRNSQAVFDVHWYTAWNGVKGAIGDLSKGTRARCDQPIAEIREILAYEVYKYARDFSKEVDGLKACSEFSVGTDQDATLACDDLDVTNTFLDAEIEVFSNHNIDSFFWSWKMPYGPTFERGWSLKVNAGMEDDVKPHPCSLASTKEEQKSSVLADAGPFFVHGPGRLANLPHTPGELWAKLVQTSLP
;
A
#
# COMPACT_ATOMS: atom_id res chain seq x y z
N ALA A 1 0.06 -24.65 -7.52
CA ALA A 1 0.35 -24.38 -6.10
C ALA A 1 1.85 -24.17 -5.92
N PRO A 2 2.30 -23.03 -5.34
CA PRO A 2 3.69 -22.82 -4.95
C PRO A 2 4.18 -23.94 -4.04
N VAL A 3 5.30 -24.57 -4.40
CA VAL A 3 5.85 -25.74 -3.69
C VAL A 3 6.43 -25.39 -2.32
N PHE A 4 6.76 -24.11 -2.07
CA PHE A 4 7.30 -23.64 -0.79
C PHE A 4 6.46 -24.08 0.43
N TRP A 5 5.13 -24.03 0.31
CA TRP A 5 4.20 -24.33 1.39
C TRP A 5 3.99 -25.84 1.63
N ASN A 6 4.51 -26.69 0.74
CA ASN A 6 4.42 -28.13 0.88
C ASN A 6 5.51 -28.65 1.83
N SER A 7 5.09 -29.42 2.84
CA SER A 7 6.00 -30.05 3.81
C SER A 7 6.97 -31.06 3.19
N SER A 8 6.74 -31.50 1.95
CA SER A 8 7.58 -32.45 1.21
C SER A 8 8.59 -31.78 0.27
N SER A 9 8.51 -30.47 0.05
CA SER A 9 9.42 -29.78 -0.87
C SER A 9 10.79 -29.53 -0.24
N ARG A 10 11.85 -29.88 -0.96
CA ARG A 10 13.25 -29.88 -0.50
C ARG A 10 14.16 -29.14 -1.48
N ILE A 11 15.34 -28.73 -1.02
CA ILE A 11 16.42 -28.25 -1.90
C ILE A 11 17.16 -29.46 -2.45
N GLY A 12 17.04 -29.72 -3.77
CA GLY A 12 17.69 -30.86 -4.42
C GLY A 12 17.44 -32.18 -3.69
N ASP A 13 18.49 -32.97 -3.51
CA ASP A 13 18.44 -34.25 -2.79
C ASP A 13 18.69 -34.13 -1.28
N THR A 14 18.52 -32.94 -0.69
CA THR A 14 18.76 -32.71 0.74
C THR A 14 17.54 -33.02 1.61
N SER A 15 17.77 -33.22 2.91
CA SER A 15 16.70 -33.33 3.91
C SER A 15 16.07 -31.98 4.29
N THR A 16 16.60 -30.86 3.80
CA THR A 16 16.16 -29.51 4.17
C THR A 16 14.92 -29.08 3.40
N SER A 17 13.83 -28.77 4.13
CA SER A 17 12.60 -28.24 3.53
C SER A 17 12.79 -26.82 2.97
N LEU A 18 11.99 -26.44 1.96
CA LEU A 18 12.02 -25.06 1.45
C LEU A 18 11.66 -24.02 2.52
N GLN A 19 10.76 -24.37 3.45
CA GLN A 19 10.45 -23.52 4.61
C GLN A 19 11.66 -23.33 5.53
N SER A 20 12.40 -24.42 5.80
CA SER A 20 13.64 -24.37 6.58
C SER A 20 14.71 -23.53 5.86
N ALA A 21 14.84 -23.67 4.55
CA ALA A 21 15.73 -22.84 3.75
C ALA A 21 15.35 -21.36 3.79
N GLY A 22 14.05 -21.04 3.72
CA GLY A 22 13.57 -19.67 3.91
C GLY A 22 13.99 -19.09 5.26
N LEU A 23 13.89 -19.87 6.35
CA LEU A 23 14.35 -19.43 7.68
C LEU A 23 15.88 -19.29 7.75
N MET A 24 16.65 -20.12 7.04
CA MET A 24 18.11 -19.96 6.92
C MET A 24 18.47 -18.64 6.20
N ILE A 25 17.72 -18.27 5.16
CA ILE A 25 17.89 -17.00 4.44
C ILE A 25 17.57 -15.82 5.37
N VAL A 26 16.46 -15.90 6.12
CA VAL A 26 16.09 -14.89 7.12
C VAL A 26 17.20 -14.71 8.16
N ASP A 27 17.68 -15.80 8.75
CA ASP A 27 18.74 -15.74 9.75
C ASP A 27 20.06 -15.18 9.20
N ALA A 28 20.44 -15.55 7.97
CA ALA A 28 21.61 -14.99 7.30
C ALA A 28 21.45 -13.48 7.00
N PHE A 29 20.26 -13.06 6.54
CA PHE A 29 19.94 -11.65 6.29
C PHE A 29 19.99 -10.82 7.57
N LEU A 30 19.41 -11.30 8.67
CA LEU A 30 19.44 -10.62 9.96
C LEU A 30 20.88 -10.47 10.47
N ARG A 31 21.69 -11.52 10.38
CA ARG A 31 23.11 -11.47 10.75
C ARG A 31 23.89 -10.48 9.89
N TRP A 32 23.63 -10.41 8.59
CA TRP A 32 24.21 -9.38 7.72
C TRP A 32 23.78 -7.97 8.14
N ALA A 33 22.50 -7.74 8.38
CA ALA A 33 21.97 -6.44 8.81
C ALA A 33 22.59 -5.96 10.13
N GLU A 34 22.91 -6.88 11.05
CA GLU A 34 23.64 -6.55 12.30
C GLU A 34 25.06 -6.05 12.09
N THR A 35 25.69 -6.38 10.96
CA THR A 35 27.05 -5.93 10.61
C THR A 35 27.09 -4.53 9.99
N LEU A 36 25.92 -3.94 9.66
CA LEU A 36 25.87 -2.58 9.16
C LEU A 36 26.36 -1.60 10.24
N GLU A 37 27.17 -0.64 9.82
CA GLU A 37 27.74 0.41 10.66
C GLU A 37 27.55 1.79 10.01
N GLY A 38 27.79 2.85 10.78
CA GLY A 38 27.79 4.22 10.27
C GLY A 38 26.48 4.63 9.58
N PRO A 39 26.55 5.37 8.44
CA PRO A 39 25.36 5.83 7.73
C PRO A 39 24.42 4.71 7.27
N ALA A 40 24.97 3.56 6.85
CA ALA A 40 24.16 2.42 6.40
C ALA A 40 23.32 1.84 7.54
N ARG A 41 23.90 1.76 8.75
CA ARG A 41 23.12 1.42 9.94
C ARG A 41 22.03 2.45 10.19
N HIS A 42 22.34 3.75 10.23
CA HIS A 42 21.32 4.77 10.51
C HIS A 42 20.16 4.79 9.50
N ALA A 43 20.41 4.38 8.25
CA ALA A 43 19.38 4.28 7.22
C ALA A 43 18.46 3.05 7.36
N LEU A 44 18.84 2.03 8.14
CA LEU A 44 18.01 0.83 8.34
C LEU A 44 16.94 1.08 9.42
N GLY A 45 15.74 1.49 9.00
CA GLY A 45 14.60 1.71 9.90
C GLY A 45 13.79 0.46 10.25
N GLY A 46 13.77 -0.54 9.36
CA GLY A 46 13.02 -1.76 9.56
C GLY A 46 13.31 -2.85 8.54
N VAL A 47 12.74 -4.03 8.75
CA VAL A 47 12.87 -5.20 7.88
C VAL A 47 11.52 -5.90 7.70
N THR A 48 11.28 -6.43 6.50
CA THR A 48 10.17 -7.33 6.18
C THR A 48 10.76 -8.69 5.82
N LEU A 49 10.35 -9.75 6.53
CA LEU A 49 10.99 -11.07 6.40
C LEU A 49 10.35 -11.94 5.29
N MET A 50 9.15 -11.60 4.86
CA MET A 50 8.45 -12.21 3.71
C MET A 50 7.39 -11.24 3.21
N ASN A 51 7.37 -10.98 1.91
CA ASN A 51 6.31 -10.21 1.28
C ASN A 51 5.13 -11.11 0.91
N GLU A 52 3.92 -10.65 1.21
CA GLU A 52 2.61 -11.24 0.86
C GLU A 52 2.54 -12.77 1.01
N PRO A 53 2.82 -13.30 2.20
CA PRO A 53 2.94 -14.72 2.43
C PRO A 53 1.63 -15.46 2.11
N GLY A 54 1.65 -16.28 1.06
CA GLY A 54 0.49 -17.06 0.65
C GLY A 54 -0.57 -16.27 -0.11
N HIS A 55 -0.21 -15.13 -0.72
CA HIS A 55 -1.09 -14.32 -1.57
C HIS A 55 -2.02 -15.18 -2.45
N MET A 56 -3.32 -14.89 -2.43
CA MET A 56 -4.40 -15.61 -3.13
C MET A 56 -4.70 -17.04 -2.65
N ALA A 57 -4.03 -17.58 -1.64
CA ALA A 57 -4.31 -18.94 -1.15
C ALA A 57 -5.75 -19.12 -0.67
N GLY A 58 -6.34 -18.07 -0.08
CA GLY A 58 -7.65 -18.11 0.54
C GLY A 58 -8.83 -17.75 -0.38
N ILE A 59 -8.57 -17.17 -1.55
CA ILE A 59 -9.64 -16.62 -2.41
C ILE A 59 -9.72 -17.22 -3.82
N ASN A 60 -8.70 -17.95 -4.30
CA ASN A 60 -8.69 -18.51 -5.65
C ASN A 60 -9.44 -19.85 -5.81
N GLY A 61 -10.33 -20.22 -4.87
CA GLY A 61 -11.15 -21.43 -4.97
C GLY A 61 -10.37 -22.76 -4.96
N TRP A 62 -9.11 -22.76 -4.50
CA TRP A 62 -8.32 -23.98 -4.32
C TRP A 62 -8.91 -24.79 -3.16
N ASP A 63 -9.23 -26.07 -3.41
CA ASP A 63 -9.69 -27.00 -2.38
C ASP A 63 -8.82 -28.27 -2.39
N PRO A 64 -7.93 -28.47 -1.40
CA PRO A 64 -7.61 -27.53 -0.31
C PRO A 64 -6.80 -26.31 -0.81
N PRO A 65 -6.73 -25.21 -0.05
CA PRO A 65 -5.89 -24.07 -0.39
C PRO A 65 -4.41 -24.48 -0.48
N PHE A 66 -3.66 -23.88 -1.42
CA PHE A 66 -2.27 -24.27 -1.63
C PHE A 66 -1.35 -23.96 -0.42
N ALA A 67 -1.77 -23.04 0.44
CA ALA A 67 -1.16 -22.73 1.71
C ALA A 67 -2.28 -22.53 2.74
N ARG A 68 -2.24 -23.27 3.85
CA ARG A 68 -3.20 -23.07 4.93
C ARG A 68 -2.76 -21.92 5.85
N PRO A 69 -3.70 -21.16 6.43
CA PRO A 69 -3.39 -20.11 7.40
C PRO A 69 -2.41 -20.53 8.49
N GLU A 70 -2.54 -21.74 9.05
CA GLU A 70 -1.66 -22.23 10.12
C GLU A 70 -0.22 -22.43 9.63
N GLN A 71 -0.03 -22.81 8.37
CA GLN A 71 1.31 -22.98 7.78
C GLN A 71 1.99 -21.63 7.59
N ILE A 72 1.23 -20.65 7.09
CA ILE A 72 1.70 -19.27 6.88
C ILE A 72 2.10 -18.66 8.22
N LEU A 73 1.17 -18.65 9.18
CA LEU A 73 1.38 -18.03 10.50
C LEU A 73 2.48 -18.74 11.31
N LYS A 74 2.61 -20.06 11.19
CA LYS A 74 3.71 -20.80 11.83
C LYS A 74 5.07 -20.39 11.26
N TRP A 75 5.18 -20.25 9.94
CA TRP A 75 6.45 -19.85 9.31
C TRP A 75 6.82 -18.41 9.70
N LEU A 76 5.85 -17.49 9.63
CA LEU A 76 6.04 -16.09 10.07
C LEU A 76 6.40 -15.99 11.55
N GLY A 77 5.81 -16.84 12.40
CA GLY A 77 6.14 -16.89 13.82
C GLY A 77 7.58 -17.32 14.07
N ASN A 78 8.08 -18.32 13.34
CA ASN A 78 9.48 -18.73 13.42
C ASN A 78 10.43 -17.62 12.92
N ALA A 79 10.09 -16.94 11.81
CA ALA A 79 10.87 -15.82 11.30
C ALA A 79 10.90 -14.64 12.29
N THR A 80 9.77 -14.35 12.94
CA THR A 80 9.66 -13.33 13.99
C THR A 80 10.54 -13.67 15.18
N ALA A 81 10.57 -14.93 15.61
CA ALA A 81 11.44 -15.36 16.71
C ALA A 81 12.93 -15.14 16.38
N LEU A 82 13.36 -15.37 15.13
CA LEU A 82 14.73 -15.06 14.69
C LEU A 82 15.02 -13.56 14.81
N PHE A 83 14.12 -12.70 14.35
CA PHE A 83 14.27 -11.25 14.46
C PHE A 83 14.30 -10.78 15.92
N MET A 84 13.38 -11.24 16.75
CA MET A 84 13.28 -10.83 18.16
C MET A 84 14.49 -11.28 18.99
N ASN A 85 15.14 -12.38 18.61
CA ASN A 85 16.37 -12.86 19.24
C ASN A 85 17.66 -12.22 18.66
N SER A 86 17.54 -11.43 17.60
CA SER A 86 18.66 -10.69 17.00
C SER A 86 19.00 -9.43 17.82
N LYS A 87 20.06 -8.71 17.43
CA LYS A 87 20.42 -7.40 18.02
C LYS A 87 19.62 -6.24 17.43
N LEU A 88 18.88 -6.46 16.34
CA LEU A 88 18.18 -5.41 15.60
C LEU A 88 17.08 -4.71 16.42
N PRO A 89 16.20 -5.41 17.19
CA PRO A 89 15.19 -4.75 18.01
C PRO A 89 15.79 -3.83 19.07
N GLY A 90 16.94 -4.20 19.65
CA GLY A 90 17.67 -3.39 20.63
C GLY A 90 18.45 -2.23 20.01
N ARG A 91 18.40 -2.07 18.68
CA ARG A 91 19.01 -0.99 17.93
C ARG A 91 17.97 -0.10 17.26
N ASP A 92 16.69 -0.19 17.63
CA ASP A 92 15.58 0.57 17.02
C ASP A 92 15.30 0.24 15.54
N VAL A 93 15.65 -0.97 15.09
CA VAL A 93 15.14 -1.51 13.82
C VAL A 93 13.80 -2.17 14.09
N LYS A 94 12.79 -1.88 13.28
CA LYS A 94 11.45 -2.48 13.41
C LYS A 94 11.26 -3.72 12.52
N LEU A 95 10.42 -4.65 12.94
CA LEU A 95 9.89 -5.72 12.10
C LEU A 95 8.58 -5.27 11.47
N TYR A 96 8.54 -5.14 10.15
CA TYR A 96 7.30 -4.97 9.39
C TYR A 96 6.75 -6.36 9.07
N MET A 97 5.69 -6.75 9.77
CA MET A 97 5.02 -8.03 9.60
C MET A 97 3.95 -7.91 8.53
N ASN A 98 4.35 -8.16 7.28
CA ASN A 98 3.44 -8.11 6.17
C ASN A 98 2.45 -9.29 6.21
N LEU A 99 1.15 -8.97 6.21
CA LEU A 99 0.04 -9.90 6.17
C LEU A 99 -0.96 -9.46 5.12
N ILE A 100 -1.31 -10.37 4.22
CA ILE A 100 -2.25 -10.08 3.14
C ILE A 100 -3.56 -10.86 3.30
N ASP A 101 -4.69 -10.17 3.15
CA ASP A 101 -6.03 -10.72 3.38
C ASP A 101 -6.37 -11.89 2.43
N THR A 102 -5.93 -11.81 1.19
CA THR A 102 -6.13 -12.83 0.15
C THR A 102 -5.48 -14.18 0.46
N ALA A 103 -4.56 -14.24 1.44
CA ALA A 103 -3.97 -15.48 1.91
C ALA A 103 -4.90 -16.27 2.85
N PHE A 104 -6.00 -15.67 3.30
CA PHE A 104 -6.93 -16.23 4.28
C PHE A 104 -8.34 -16.37 3.68
N PRO A 105 -9.16 -17.30 4.18
CA PRO A 105 -10.55 -17.39 3.77
C PRO A 105 -11.29 -16.04 3.91
N PRO A 106 -12.28 -15.76 3.04
CA PRO A 106 -13.01 -14.50 3.09
C PRO A 106 -13.59 -14.22 4.49
N LYS A 107 -13.43 -12.98 4.95
CA LYS A 107 -13.93 -12.49 6.25
C LYS A 107 -13.29 -13.12 7.49
N THR A 108 -12.19 -13.87 7.36
CA THR A 108 -11.49 -14.45 8.52
C THR A 108 -10.18 -13.74 8.86
N PHE A 109 -9.68 -12.85 7.99
CA PHE A 109 -8.36 -12.23 8.13
C PHE A 109 -8.04 -11.72 9.54
N TYR A 110 -8.76 -10.72 10.05
CA TYR A 110 -8.50 -10.16 11.39
C TYR A 110 -8.79 -11.17 12.52
N ASN A 111 -9.86 -11.97 12.39
CA ASN A 111 -10.23 -13.00 13.37
C ASN A 111 -9.14 -14.07 13.53
N THR A 112 -8.32 -14.30 12.50
CA THR A 112 -7.22 -15.27 12.54
C THR A 112 -5.89 -14.60 12.89
N THR A 113 -5.57 -13.47 12.27
CA THR A 113 -4.25 -12.83 12.38
C THR A 113 -4.05 -12.04 13.67
N VAL A 114 -5.08 -11.32 14.16
CA VAL A 114 -4.94 -10.47 15.35
C VAL A 114 -4.73 -11.30 16.63
N PRO A 115 -5.49 -12.39 16.90
CA PRO A 115 -5.20 -13.24 18.05
C PRO A 115 -3.81 -13.89 17.97
N TRP A 116 -3.39 -14.32 16.77
CA TRP A 116 -2.06 -14.86 16.56
C TRP A 116 -0.97 -13.81 16.87
N TRP A 117 -1.10 -12.61 16.32
CA TRP A 117 -0.20 -11.48 16.54
C TRP A 117 -0.06 -11.15 18.04
N ASN A 118 -1.19 -11.06 18.74
CA ASN A 118 -1.23 -10.77 20.17
C ASN A 118 -0.67 -11.91 21.04
N SER A 119 -0.72 -13.16 20.57
CA SER A 119 -0.14 -14.30 21.27
C SER A 119 1.38 -14.40 21.10
N MET A 120 1.91 -13.87 20.00
CA MET A 120 3.31 -13.95 19.65
C MET A 120 4.14 -12.82 20.27
N LEU A 121 3.57 -11.63 20.37
CA LEU A 121 4.26 -10.42 20.81
C LEU A 121 3.56 -9.79 22.01
N SER A 122 4.32 -9.27 22.96
CA SER A 122 3.78 -8.44 24.04
C SER A 122 3.27 -7.09 23.51
N ALA A 123 2.40 -6.42 24.29
CA ALA A 123 1.93 -5.08 23.94
C ALA A 123 3.08 -4.08 23.75
N SER A 124 4.12 -4.15 24.60
CA SER A 124 5.30 -3.29 24.46
C SER A 124 6.00 -3.48 23.12
N GLN A 125 6.22 -4.73 22.69
CA GLN A 125 6.86 -5.04 21.42
C GLN A 125 6.02 -4.55 20.23
N ARG A 126 4.70 -4.74 20.25
CA ARG A 126 3.80 -4.22 19.20
C ARG A 126 3.77 -2.70 19.12
N ASN A 127 4.07 -1.99 20.21
CA ASN A 127 4.05 -0.53 20.25
C ASN A 127 5.42 0.11 19.99
N SER A 128 6.49 -0.67 19.82
CA SER A 128 7.85 -0.13 19.69
C SER A 128 8.76 -0.84 18.69
N GLN A 129 8.57 -2.14 18.47
CA GLN A 129 9.53 -3.00 17.74
C GLN A 129 8.90 -3.72 16.54
N ALA A 130 7.59 -3.90 16.52
CA ALA A 130 6.91 -4.68 15.49
C ALA A 130 5.70 -3.91 14.96
N VAL A 131 5.63 -3.81 13.65
CA VAL A 131 4.61 -3.09 12.88
C VAL A 131 3.73 -4.13 12.21
N PHE A 132 2.42 -4.07 12.44
CA PHE A 132 1.46 -4.86 11.69
C PHE A 132 1.27 -4.19 10.33
N ASP A 133 1.55 -4.90 9.24
CA ASP A 133 1.58 -4.32 7.91
C ASP A 133 0.57 -4.99 6.98
N VAL A 134 -0.30 -4.19 6.34
CA VAL A 134 -1.36 -4.65 5.44
C VAL A 134 -1.39 -3.77 4.20
N HIS A 135 -1.27 -4.36 3.02
CA HIS A 135 -1.32 -3.61 1.76
C HIS A 135 -2.73 -3.17 1.38
N TRP A 136 -2.83 -2.07 0.64
CA TRP A 136 -4.10 -1.53 0.15
C TRP A 136 -4.00 -1.14 -1.33
N TYR A 137 -4.95 -1.62 -2.13
CA TYR A 137 -5.01 -1.31 -3.56
C TYR A 137 -6.47 -1.20 -4.02
N THR A 138 -6.77 -0.18 -4.80
CA THR A 138 -8.08 0.04 -5.44
C THR A 138 -8.15 -0.54 -6.86
N ALA A 139 -7.00 -0.70 -7.54
CA ALA A 139 -6.91 -1.21 -8.91
C ALA A 139 -7.51 -2.61 -9.12
N TRP A 140 -7.56 -3.44 -8.07
CA TRP A 140 -7.91 -4.85 -8.19
C TRP A 140 -9.41 -5.11 -8.03
N ASN A 141 -9.93 -6.03 -8.87
CA ASN A 141 -11.26 -6.62 -8.79
C ASN A 141 -12.45 -5.69 -9.05
N GLY A 142 -12.25 -4.49 -9.62
CA GLY A 142 -13.31 -3.61 -10.13
C GLY A 142 -14.33 -3.07 -9.11
N VAL A 143 -14.43 -3.63 -7.90
CA VAL A 143 -15.57 -3.41 -6.98
C VAL A 143 -15.22 -2.48 -5.80
N LYS A 144 -13.93 -2.37 -5.42
CA LYS A 144 -13.48 -1.59 -4.27
C LYS A 144 -12.78 -0.31 -4.72
N GLY A 145 -13.50 0.80 -4.76
CA GLY A 145 -12.91 2.12 -5.07
C GLY A 145 -12.31 2.26 -6.48
N ALA A 146 -12.35 1.21 -7.31
CA ALA A 146 -11.85 1.23 -8.68
C ALA A 146 -12.59 2.28 -9.51
N ILE A 147 -11.83 2.99 -10.35
CA ILE A 147 -12.31 4.01 -11.26
C ILE A 147 -11.87 3.65 -12.67
N GLY A 148 -12.82 3.60 -13.59
CA GLY A 148 -12.62 3.21 -14.97
C GLY A 148 -13.90 3.35 -15.79
N ASP A 149 -14.31 2.33 -16.53
CA ASP A 149 -15.66 2.32 -17.12
C ASP A 149 -16.68 1.69 -16.15
N LEU A 150 -17.89 2.24 -16.07
CA LEU A 150 -18.95 1.69 -15.20
C LEU A 150 -19.43 0.29 -15.67
N SER A 151 -18.95 -0.21 -16.80
CA SER A 151 -19.40 -1.47 -17.38
C SER A 151 -18.80 -2.70 -16.67
N LYS A 152 -17.67 -2.55 -15.98
CA LYS A 152 -16.97 -3.64 -15.26
C LYS A 152 -17.04 -3.55 -13.74
N GLY A 153 -18.07 -2.87 -13.21
CA GLY A 153 -18.32 -2.79 -11.77
C GLY A 153 -17.52 -1.73 -11.02
N THR A 154 -16.74 -0.91 -11.75
CA THR A 154 -16.06 0.29 -11.20
C THR A 154 -17.08 1.21 -10.54
N ARG A 155 -16.61 1.99 -9.56
CA ARG A 155 -17.47 2.88 -8.78
C ARG A 155 -17.61 4.27 -9.37
N ALA A 156 -16.62 4.67 -10.16
CA ALA A 156 -16.59 5.97 -10.80
C ALA A 156 -15.93 5.90 -12.18
N ARG A 157 -16.13 6.95 -12.97
CA ARG A 157 -15.46 7.17 -14.25
C ARG A 157 -14.32 8.15 -14.14
N CYS A 158 -13.32 7.98 -15.00
CA CYS A 158 -12.20 8.92 -15.11
C CYS A 158 -12.64 10.34 -15.51
N ASP A 159 -13.82 10.49 -16.12
CA ASP A 159 -14.37 11.77 -16.57
C ASP A 159 -15.36 12.42 -15.57
N GLN A 160 -15.58 11.81 -14.40
CA GLN A 160 -16.44 12.41 -13.38
C GLN A 160 -15.79 13.63 -12.75
N PRO A 161 -16.60 14.56 -12.19
CA PRO A 161 -16.07 15.67 -11.42
C PRO A 161 -15.16 15.18 -10.29
N ILE A 162 -13.98 15.80 -10.15
CA ILE A 162 -12.97 15.44 -9.14
C ILE A 162 -13.55 15.40 -7.72
N ALA A 163 -14.51 16.29 -7.41
CA ALA A 163 -15.19 16.28 -6.11
C ALA A 163 -15.96 14.97 -5.84
N GLU A 164 -16.65 14.42 -6.84
CA GLU A 164 -17.37 13.15 -6.71
C GLU A 164 -16.40 11.97 -6.58
N ILE A 165 -15.33 11.98 -7.38
CA ILE A 165 -14.25 10.99 -7.31
C ILE A 165 -13.65 10.97 -5.89
N ARG A 166 -13.34 12.14 -5.33
CA ARG A 166 -12.78 12.28 -3.98
C ARG A 166 -13.68 11.65 -2.92
N GLU A 167 -14.99 11.89 -2.97
CA GLU A 167 -15.94 11.33 -2.00
C GLU A 167 -15.98 9.80 -2.03
N ILE A 168 -16.01 9.20 -3.23
CA ILE A 168 -16.05 7.75 -3.42
C ILE A 168 -14.79 7.08 -2.85
N LEU A 169 -13.63 7.68 -3.09
CA LEU A 169 -12.35 7.14 -2.65
C LEU A 169 -12.15 7.29 -1.16
N ALA A 170 -12.40 8.49 -0.64
CA ALA A 170 -12.29 8.79 0.78
C ALA A 170 -13.12 7.80 1.60
N TYR A 171 -14.31 7.42 1.12
CA TYR A 171 -15.14 6.43 1.79
C TYR A 171 -14.50 5.04 1.88
N GLU A 172 -13.93 4.51 0.78
CA GLU A 172 -13.38 3.15 0.75
C GLU A 172 -12.06 3.05 1.52
N VAL A 173 -11.15 4.00 1.34
CA VAL A 173 -9.90 4.04 2.11
C VAL A 173 -10.18 4.29 3.59
N TYR A 174 -11.17 5.15 3.93
CA TYR A 174 -11.58 5.36 5.32
C TYR A 174 -12.11 4.08 5.95
N LYS A 175 -12.95 3.33 5.25
CA LYS A 175 -13.47 2.05 5.75
C LYS A 175 -12.33 1.07 6.04
N TYR A 176 -11.38 0.94 5.12
CA TYR A 176 -10.19 0.11 5.32
C TYR A 176 -9.37 0.58 6.53
N ALA A 177 -8.98 1.85 6.58
CA ALA A 177 -8.12 2.39 7.62
C ALA A 177 -8.78 2.36 9.00
N ARG A 178 -10.09 2.64 9.08
CA ARG A 178 -10.87 2.52 10.31
C ARG A 178 -10.91 1.08 10.80
N ASP A 179 -11.22 0.13 9.93
CA ASP A 179 -11.31 -1.28 10.32
C ASP A 179 -9.93 -1.78 10.75
N PHE A 180 -8.87 -1.45 10.01
CA PHE A 180 -7.50 -1.79 10.37
C PHE A 180 -7.08 -1.18 11.73
N SER A 181 -7.30 0.12 11.93
CA SER A 181 -6.99 0.80 13.18
C SER A 181 -7.80 0.29 14.37
N LYS A 182 -9.03 -0.18 14.15
CA LYS A 182 -9.90 -0.72 15.20
C LYS A 182 -9.47 -2.13 15.63
N GLU A 183 -9.10 -2.97 14.67
CA GLU A 183 -8.79 -4.37 14.93
C GLU A 183 -7.34 -4.56 15.44
N VAL A 184 -6.43 -3.63 15.16
CA VAL A 184 -4.99 -3.79 15.44
C VAL A 184 -4.45 -2.77 16.44
N ASP A 185 -4.02 -3.31 17.58
CA ASP A 185 -3.24 -2.61 18.61
C ASP A 185 -1.75 -2.50 18.24
N GLY A 186 -1.13 -1.37 18.56
CA GLY A 186 0.27 -1.09 18.29
C GLY A 186 0.54 -0.34 16.97
N LEU A 187 1.78 -0.44 16.51
CA LEU A 187 2.26 0.19 15.28
C LEU A 187 1.62 -0.46 14.06
N LYS A 188 1.22 0.36 13.08
CA LYS A 188 0.53 -0.06 11.86
C LYS A 188 1.21 0.56 10.65
N ALA A 189 1.28 -0.21 9.57
CA ALA A 189 1.70 0.29 8.28
C ALA A 189 0.84 -0.26 7.14
N CYS A 190 0.80 0.53 6.08
CA CYS A 190 0.44 0.11 4.73
C CYS A 190 1.71 0.28 3.89
N SER A 191 2.57 -0.73 3.88
CA SER A 191 3.88 -0.67 3.21
C SER A 191 3.81 -0.79 1.69
N GLU A 192 2.62 -1.07 1.17
CA GLU A 192 2.31 -0.91 -0.24
C GLU A 192 0.89 -0.37 -0.43
N PHE A 193 0.81 0.80 -1.06
CA PHE A 193 -0.41 1.33 -1.67
C PHE A 193 -0.09 2.06 -2.97
N SER A 194 -1.06 2.24 -3.85
CA SER A 194 -0.87 3.03 -5.08
C SER A 194 -2.17 3.76 -5.42
N VAL A 195 -2.08 4.64 -6.42
CA VAL A 195 -3.25 5.34 -6.98
C VAL A 195 -3.68 4.77 -8.32
N GLY A 196 -3.33 3.51 -8.58
CA GLY A 196 -3.81 2.76 -9.75
C GLY A 196 -5.31 2.57 -9.66
N THR A 197 -6.05 3.01 -10.69
CA THR A 197 -7.52 3.04 -10.62
C THR A 197 -8.20 1.79 -11.17
N ASP A 198 -7.55 1.06 -12.08
CA ASP A 198 -8.02 -0.19 -12.65
C ASP A 198 -6.81 -1.05 -13.07
N GLN A 199 -7.00 -2.37 -13.11
CA GLN A 199 -6.03 -3.35 -13.58
C GLN A 199 -6.01 -3.49 -15.11
N ASP A 200 -7.10 -3.07 -15.78
CA ASP A 200 -7.20 -3.07 -17.23
C ASP A 200 -6.66 -1.74 -17.78
N ALA A 201 -5.61 -1.81 -18.60
CA ALA A 201 -4.96 -0.64 -19.18
C ALA A 201 -5.90 0.18 -20.10
N THR A 202 -7.01 -0.37 -20.55
CA THR A 202 -8.00 0.36 -21.34
C THR A 202 -8.95 1.19 -20.46
N LEU A 203 -8.99 0.90 -19.15
CA LEU A 203 -9.90 1.51 -18.18
C LEU A 203 -9.18 2.36 -17.14
N ALA A 204 -7.92 2.07 -16.86
CA ALA A 204 -7.13 2.83 -15.88
C ALA A 204 -7.07 4.30 -16.26
N CYS A 205 -7.37 5.17 -15.29
CA CYS A 205 -7.28 6.61 -15.46
C CYS A 205 -5.81 7.01 -15.51
N ASP A 206 -5.47 7.82 -16.50
CA ASP A 206 -4.16 8.44 -16.64
C ASP A 206 -4.25 9.96 -16.41
N ASP A 207 -5.31 10.50 -15.80
CA ASP A 207 -5.39 11.93 -15.49
C ASP A 207 -4.68 12.25 -14.16
N LEU A 208 -3.78 13.23 -14.17
CA LEU A 208 -2.94 13.57 -13.01
C LEU A 208 -3.75 14.18 -11.86
N ASP A 209 -4.82 14.93 -12.16
CA ASP A 209 -5.68 15.50 -11.11
C ASP A 209 -6.46 14.39 -10.41
N VAL A 210 -6.88 13.35 -11.15
CA VAL A 210 -7.49 12.14 -10.59
C VAL A 210 -6.51 11.41 -9.67
N THR A 211 -5.30 11.08 -10.15
CA THR A 211 -4.32 10.31 -9.35
C THR A 211 -3.81 11.09 -8.13
N ASN A 212 -3.63 12.40 -8.23
CA ASN A 212 -3.27 13.23 -7.08
C ASN A 212 -4.41 13.34 -6.07
N THR A 213 -5.67 13.37 -6.53
CA THR A 213 -6.83 13.36 -5.62
C THR A 213 -6.91 12.06 -4.83
N PHE A 214 -6.59 10.90 -5.44
CA PHE A 214 -6.45 9.64 -4.70
C PHE A 214 -5.35 9.75 -3.66
N LEU A 215 -4.16 10.19 -4.09
CA LEU A 215 -2.98 10.20 -3.25
C LEU A 215 -3.21 11.05 -1.98
N ASP A 216 -3.78 12.24 -2.16
CA ASP A 216 -4.12 13.12 -1.04
C ASP A 216 -5.15 12.47 -0.09
N ALA A 217 -6.19 11.82 -0.63
CA ALA A 217 -7.22 11.18 0.18
C ALA A 217 -6.67 9.98 0.98
N GLU A 218 -5.84 9.16 0.36
CA GLU A 218 -5.23 7.99 1.02
C GLU A 218 -4.24 8.43 2.12
N ILE A 219 -3.35 9.39 1.84
CA ILE A 219 -2.41 9.93 2.84
C ILE A 219 -3.16 10.56 4.01
N GLU A 220 -4.18 11.39 3.74
CA GLU A 220 -5.00 12.03 4.77
C GLU A 220 -5.64 10.98 5.69
N VAL A 221 -6.25 9.95 5.12
CA VAL A 221 -6.91 8.89 5.87
C VAL A 221 -5.92 8.03 6.67
N PHE A 222 -4.79 7.61 6.06
CA PHE A 222 -3.78 6.84 6.77
C PHE A 222 -3.19 7.63 7.95
N SER A 223 -2.90 8.92 7.74
CA SER A 223 -2.44 9.81 8.81
C SER A 223 -3.45 9.92 9.95
N ASN A 224 -4.75 10.09 9.64
CA ASN A 224 -5.80 10.19 10.65
C ASN A 224 -5.99 8.91 11.49
N HIS A 225 -5.51 7.77 11.00
CA HIS A 225 -5.60 6.47 11.66
C HIS A 225 -4.26 5.97 12.24
N ASN A 226 -3.21 6.81 12.24
CA ASN A 226 -1.86 6.45 12.67
C ASN A 226 -1.34 5.19 11.93
N ILE A 227 -1.45 5.21 10.60
CA ILE A 227 -0.94 4.18 9.71
C ILE A 227 0.20 4.79 8.90
N ASP A 228 1.41 4.26 9.08
CA ASP A 228 2.55 4.64 8.23
C ASP A 228 2.27 4.15 6.81
N SER A 229 2.49 4.99 5.80
CA SER A 229 2.11 4.67 4.42
C SER A 229 3.30 4.78 3.47
N PHE A 230 3.48 3.75 2.63
CA PHE A 230 4.59 3.66 1.68
C PHE A 230 4.05 3.44 0.28
N PHE A 231 4.25 4.43 -0.59
CA PHE A 231 3.73 4.37 -1.95
C PHE A 231 4.50 3.34 -2.78
N TRP A 232 3.75 2.41 -3.36
CA TRP A 232 4.18 1.46 -4.36
C TRP A 232 3.91 2.01 -5.77
N SER A 233 4.91 2.47 -6.51
CA SER A 233 6.35 2.45 -6.25
C SER A 233 6.97 3.83 -6.44
N TRP A 234 8.25 3.98 -6.09
CA TRP A 234 8.99 5.21 -6.40
C TRP A 234 8.93 5.55 -7.89
N LYS A 235 9.12 4.56 -8.76
CA LYS A 235 9.11 4.73 -10.21
C LYS A 235 8.61 3.48 -10.92
N MET A 236 7.67 3.66 -11.85
CA MET A 236 7.21 2.62 -12.77
C MET A 236 7.63 2.97 -14.22
N PRO A 237 8.70 2.34 -14.76
CA PRO A 237 9.10 2.61 -16.13
C PRO A 237 8.25 1.82 -17.15
N TYR A 238 8.11 2.38 -18.36
CA TYR A 238 7.63 1.68 -19.56
C TYR A 238 6.18 1.15 -19.49
N GLY A 239 5.31 1.80 -18.72
CA GLY A 239 3.89 1.44 -18.61
C GLY A 239 3.01 2.67 -18.70
N PRO A 240 2.93 3.38 -19.83
CA PRO A 240 2.43 4.75 -19.88
C PRO A 240 0.99 4.91 -19.36
N THR A 241 0.12 3.91 -19.53
CA THR A 241 -1.23 3.94 -18.95
C THR A 241 -1.25 3.77 -17.43
N PHE A 242 -0.35 2.95 -16.88
CA PHE A 242 -0.30 2.68 -15.44
C PHE A 242 0.66 3.60 -14.70
N GLU A 243 1.57 4.27 -15.40
CA GLU A 243 2.68 4.99 -14.78
C GLU A 243 2.22 6.05 -13.78
N ARG A 244 1.15 6.81 -14.09
CA ARG A 244 0.56 7.77 -13.14
C ARG A 244 -0.10 7.10 -11.93
N GLY A 245 -0.65 5.89 -12.08
CA GLY A 245 -1.21 5.12 -10.97
C GLY A 245 -0.16 4.57 -10.00
N TRP A 246 1.06 4.33 -10.50
CA TRP A 246 2.03 3.43 -9.86
C TRP A 246 3.44 4.02 -9.71
N SER A 247 3.65 5.29 -10.11
CA SER A 247 4.91 6.03 -9.99
C SER A 247 4.72 7.27 -9.10
N LEU A 248 5.23 7.22 -7.87
CA LEU A 248 5.23 8.38 -6.98
C LEU A 248 6.02 9.53 -7.59
N LYS A 249 7.14 9.23 -8.25
CA LYS A 249 8.01 10.24 -8.86
C LYS A 249 7.26 11.08 -9.91
N VAL A 250 6.33 10.47 -10.66
CA VAL A 250 5.47 11.18 -11.61
C VAL A 250 4.43 12.03 -10.89
N ASN A 251 3.71 11.48 -9.92
CA ASN A 251 2.72 12.24 -9.13
C ASN A 251 3.36 13.42 -8.35
N ALA A 252 4.62 13.27 -7.96
CA ALA A 252 5.40 14.32 -7.31
C ALA A 252 5.97 15.38 -8.27
N GLY A 253 5.76 15.24 -9.59
CA GLY A 253 6.31 16.16 -10.58
C GLY A 253 7.84 16.14 -10.67
N MET A 254 8.46 15.02 -10.29
CA MET A 254 9.93 14.83 -10.28
C MET A 254 10.44 14.07 -11.51
N GLU A 255 9.55 13.70 -12.42
CA GLU A 255 9.84 13.11 -13.72
C GLU A 255 8.98 13.82 -14.76
N ASP A 256 9.55 14.05 -15.94
CA ASP A 256 8.80 14.62 -17.05
C ASP A 256 7.63 13.70 -17.39
N ASP A 257 6.48 14.33 -17.64
CA ASP A 257 5.25 13.61 -17.94
C ASP A 257 5.44 12.74 -19.18
N VAL A 258 5.17 11.44 -19.03
CA VAL A 258 5.27 10.51 -20.15
C VAL A 258 4.18 10.88 -21.14
N LYS A 259 4.57 11.11 -22.39
CA LYS A 259 3.63 11.48 -23.45
C LYS A 259 2.44 10.50 -23.44
N PRO A 260 1.19 11.01 -23.42
CA PRO A 260 0.01 10.15 -23.37
C PRO A 260 0.09 9.04 -24.42
N HIS A 261 -0.15 7.80 -24.02
CA HIS A 261 -0.14 6.70 -24.97
C HIS A 261 -1.35 6.82 -25.90
N PRO A 262 -1.24 6.54 -27.22
CA PRO A 262 -2.36 6.69 -28.17
C PRO A 262 -3.61 5.87 -27.84
N CYS A 263 -3.51 4.93 -26.90
CA CYS A 263 -4.59 4.06 -26.46
C CYS A 263 -5.21 4.46 -25.14
N SER A 264 -4.66 5.46 -24.40
CA SER A 264 -5.49 6.11 -23.40
C SER A 264 -6.60 6.81 -24.16
N LEU A 265 -7.83 6.67 -23.69
CA LEU A 265 -8.96 7.39 -24.24
C LEU A 265 -8.61 8.86 -24.10
N ALA A 266 -8.00 9.43 -25.13
CA ALA A 266 -7.71 10.84 -25.18
C ALA A 266 -9.06 11.48 -24.90
N SER A 267 -9.20 12.08 -23.71
CA SER A 267 -10.24 13.06 -23.53
C SER A 267 -10.01 14.00 -24.70
N THR A 268 -10.93 13.98 -25.66
CA THR A 268 -11.02 14.99 -26.70
C THR A 268 -11.40 16.27 -25.98
N LYS A 269 -10.50 16.80 -25.15
CA LYS A 269 -10.42 18.20 -24.80
C LYS A 269 -9.96 18.88 -26.08
N GLU A 270 -10.87 18.96 -27.05
CA GLU A 270 -10.86 20.05 -28.01
C GLU A 270 -10.62 21.32 -27.20
N GLU A 271 -9.66 22.12 -27.66
CA GLU A 271 -9.37 23.44 -27.12
C GLU A 271 -10.66 24.28 -27.05
N GLN A 272 -11.38 24.23 -25.92
CA GLN A 272 -12.22 25.35 -25.51
C GLN A 272 -11.31 26.46 -24.96
N LYS A 273 -10.52 27.06 -25.87
CA LYS A 273 -10.20 28.48 -25.78
C LYS A 273 -11.46 29.25 -26.16
N SER A 274 -12.43 29.28 -25.25
CA SER A 274 -13.55 30.21 -25.32
C SER A 274 -13.16 31.47 -24.55
N SER A 275 -12.83 32.51 -25.31
CA SER A 275 -12.78 33.90 -24.86
C SER A 275 -14.04 34.29 -24.09
N VAL A 276 -13.91 34.60 -22.79
CA VAL A 276 -14.84 35.51 -22.10
C VAL A 276 -14.01 36.46 -21.25
N LEU A 277 -13.61 37.56 -21.87
CA LEU A 277 -13.44 38.84 -21.18
C LEU A 277 -14.82 39.51 -21.15
N ALA A 278 -15.37 39.74 -19.96
CA ALA A 278 -15.98 40.99 -19.52
C ALA A 278 -16.97 40.77 -18.35
N ASP A 279 -16.86 41.67 -17.37
CA ASP A 279 -17.85 42.10 -16.39
C ASP A 279 -18.25 41.19 -15.22
N ALA A 280 -17.62 41.46 -14.08
CA ALA A 280 -18.31 41.44 -12.79
C ALA A 280 -17.73 42.51 -11.84
N GLY A 281 -18.55 43.53 -11.57
CA GLY A 281 -18.37 44.47 -10.46
C GLY A 281 -18.67 43.80 -9.10
N PRO A 282 -18.52 44.53 -7.98
CA PRO A 282 -18.26 43.94 -6.68
C PRO A 282 -19.55 43.58 -5.93
N PHE A 283 -19.57 42.38 -5.33
CA PHE A 283 -20.49 42.05 -4.25
C PHE A 283 -19.73 41.44 -3.06
N PHE A 284 -19.93 42.06 -1.90
CA PHE A 284 -19.39 41.67 -0.59
C PHE A 284 -20.35 40.70 0.14
N VAL A 285 -19.77 39.57 0.58
CA VAL A 285 -19.79 38.95 1.93
C VAL A 285 -21.13 38.53 2.59
N HIS A 286 -21.23 37.24 2.94
CA HIS A 286 -21.30 36.74 4.34
C HIS A 286 -21.12 35.21 4.46
N GLY A 287 -20.20 34.76 5.34
CA GLY A 287 -20.19 33.42 5.94
C GLY A 287 -18.83 32.68 5.92
N PRO A 288 -18.19 32.38 7.08
CA PRO A 288 -16.81 31.90 7.13
C PRO A 288 -16.73 30.37 7.10
N GLY A 289 -16.12 29.84 6.04
CA GLY A 289 -15.56 28.50 5.99
C GLY A 289 -14.26 28.57 5.20
N ARG A 290 -13.12 28.47 5.89
CA ARG A 290 -11.79 28.54 5.27
C ARG A 290 -11.63 27.35 4.32
N LEU A 291 -11.79 27.59 3.02
CA LEU A 291 -11.12 26.79 1.99
C LEU A 291 -9.63 27.15 2.11
N ALA A 292 -8.85 26.27 2.73
CA ALA A 292 -7.41 26.39 2.70
C ALA A 292 -6.95 26.13 1.26
N ASN A 293 -6.21 27.10 0.70
CA ASN A 293 -5.46 26.92 -0.54
C ASN A 293 -4.59 25.66 -0.39
N LEU A 294 -4.86 24.64 -1.20
CA LEU A 294 -4.00 23.47 -1.32
C LEU A 294 -2.74 23.88 -2.08
N PRO A 295 -1.54 23.47 -1.64
CA PRO A 295 -0.35 24.02 -2.23
C PRO A 295 0.22 23.05 -3.29
N HIS A 296 0.55 23.59 -4.45
CA HIS A 296 0.85 22.85 -5.68
C HIS A 296 2.36 22.75 -5.97
N THR A 297 3.21 22.70 -4.94
CA THR A 297 4.66 22.55 -5.18
C THR A 297 5.13 21.12 -4.89
N PRO A 298 6.02 20.54 -5.73
CA PRO A 298 6.63 19.22 -5.49
C PRO A 298 7.19 19.00 -4.07
N GLY A 299 7.62 20.08 -3.40
CA GLY A 299 8.18 20.01 -2.04
C GLY A 299 7.17 19.70 -0.94
N GLU A 300 5.90 20.07 -1.10
CA GLU A 300 4.89 19.91 -0.04
C GLU A 300 4.30 18.50 0.01
N LEU A 301 4.13 17.85 -1.14
CA LEU A 301 3.75 16.44 -1.20
C LEU A 301 4.84 15.55 -0.57
N TRP A 302 6.11 15.83 -0.88
CA TRP A 302 7.24 15.13 -0.27
C TRP A 302 7.27 15.37 1.25
N ALA A 303 7.03 16.60 1.71
CA ALA A 303 6.99 16.91 3.13
C ALA A 303 5.88 16.14 3.88
N LYS A 304 4.70 15.95 3.28
CA LYS A 304 3.62 15.14 3.87
C LYS A 304 4.00 13.66 4.02
N LEU A 305 4.59 13.06 2.98
CA LEU A 305 5.03 11.66 3.00
C LEU A 305 6.19 11.41 3.97
N VAL A 306 7.08 12.38 4.12
CA VAL A 306 8.21 12.28 5.06
C VAL A 306 7.76 12.56 6.50
N GLN A 307 6.81 13.46 6.73
CA GLN A 307 6.28 13.76 8.07
C GLN A 307 5.56 12.58 8.72
N THR A 308 4.96 11.68 7.95
CA THR A 308 4.35 10.44 8.48
C THR A 308 5.39 9.37 8.81
N SER A 309 6.66 9.53 8.40
CA SER A 309 7.66 8.46 8.42
C SER A 309 8.82 8.70 9.39
N LEU A 310 8.86 9.83 10.10
CA LEU A 310 9.93 10.16 11.04
C LEU A 310 9.35 10.34 12.46
N PRO A 311 9.99 9.76 13.50
CA PRO A 311 9.58 9.93 14.90
C PRO A 311 9.74 11.37 15.40
#